data_AF-A0A076H5V1-F1
#
_entry.id   AF-A0A076H5V1-F1
#
_cell.length_a   1.000
_cell.length_b   1.000
_cell.length_c   1.000
_cell.angle_alpha   90.00
_cell.angle_beta   90.00
_cell.angle_gamma   90.00
#
_symmetry.space_group_name_H-M   'P 1'
#
loop_
_entity.id
_entity.type
_entity.pdbx_description
1 polymer ?
#
loop_
_entity_poly.entity_id
_entity_poly.type
_entity_poly.pdbx_seq_one_letter_code
_entity_poly.pdbx_strand_id
1 'polypeptide(L)' 'MARLTMSALERASRDPSCWREPTVHRALLVSGLSVLTESMRRLQHDLETMPRENISGDDSPSVG' A
#
# COMPACT_ATOMS: atom_id res chain seq x y z
N MET A 1 -14.08 -1.52 12.58
CA MET A 1 -14.47 -1.45 11.15
C MET A 1 -13.92 -2.63 10.33
N ALA A 2 -12.62 -3.00 10.42
CA ALA A 2 -12.03 -4.09 9.62
C ALA A 2 -12.57 -5.52 9.86
N ARG A 3 -13.04 -5.86 11.07
CA ARG A 3 -13.59 -7.20 11.35
C ARG A 3 -14.94 -7.47 10.64
N LEU A 4 -15.69 -6.43 10.31
CA LEU A 4 -17.00 -6.54 9.65
C LEU A 4 -16.86 -6.81 8.14
N THR A 5 -15.80 -6.33 7.50
CA THR A 5 -15.52 -6.65 6.08
C THR A 5 -15.01 -8.08 5.92
N MET A 6 -14.17 -8.54 6.84
CA MET A 6 -13.55 -9.87 6.75
C MET A 6 -14.58 -11.00 6.97
N SER A 7 -15.51 -10.83 7.92
CA SER A 7 -16.57 -11.82 8.18
C SER A 7 -17.69 -11.81 7.12
N ALA A 8 -17.99 -10.66 6.51
CA ALA A 8 -18.88 -10.60 5.34
C ALA A 8 -18.24 -11.27 4.11
N LEU A 9 -16.93 -11.06 3.90
CA LEU A 9 -16.15 -11.68 2.83
C LEU A 9 -15.99 -13.19 3.04
N GLU A 10 -15.80 -13.66 4.27
CA GLU A 10 -15.71 -15.09 4.61
C GLU A 10 -17.06 -15.81 4.41
N ARG A 11 -18.17 -15.12 4.68
CA ARG A 11 -19.52 -15.64 4.44
C ARG A 11 -19.88 -15.68 2.96
N ALA A 12 -19.48 -14.65 2.21
CA ALA A 12 -19.48 -14.61 0.75
C ALA A 12 -18.59 -15.71 0.12
N SER A 13 -17.45 -16.01 0.73
CA SER A 13 -16.56 -17.10 0.28
C SER A 13 -17.21 -18.48 0.39
N ARG A 14 -18.16 -18.69 1.30
CA ARG A 14 -18.87 -19.97 1.45
C ARG A 14 -20.01 -20.17 0.46
N ASP A 15 -20.51 -19.09 -0.15
CA ASP A 15 -21.59 -19.17 -1.11
C ASP A 15 -21.11 -18.76 -2.51
N PRO A 16 -20.81 -19.72 -3.41
CA PRO A 16 -20.29 -19.43 -4.74
C PRO A 16 -21.27 -18.61 -5.59
N SER A 17 -22.55 -18.52 -5.21
CA SER A 17 -23.54 -17.70 -5.90
C SER A 17 -23.32 -16.20 -5.67
N CYS A 18 -22.73 -15.77 -4.54
CA CYS A 18 -22.50 -14.35 -4.27
C CYS A 18 -21.36 -13.76 -5.12
N TRP A 19 -20.46 -14.60 -5.65
CA TRP A 19 -19.36 -14.17 -6.51
C TRP A 19 -19.84 -13.71 -7.89
N ARG A 20 -21.08 -14.09 -8.26
CA ARG A 20 -21.77 -13.61 -9.46
C ARG A 20 -22.34 -12.21 -9.31
N GLU A 21 -22.39 -11.65 -8.09
CA GLU A 21 -22.88 -10.30 -7.92
C GLU A 21 -21.84 -9.27 -8.40
N PRO A 22 -22.20 -8.39 -9.35
CA PRO A 22 -21.28 -7.37 -9.88
C PRO A 22 -20.82 -6.40 -8.80
N THR A 23 -21.61 -6.22 -7.74
CA THR A 23 -21.27 -5.38 -6.58
C THR A 23 -20.12 -5.97 -5.77
N VAL A 24 -20.08 -7.28 -5.56
CA VAL A 24 -18.99 -7.97 -4.84
C VAL A 24 -17.70 -7.90 -5.64
N HIS A 25 -17.77 -8.11 -6.96
CA HIS A 25 -16.63 -7.94 -7.87
C HIS A 25 -16.07 -6.53 -7.83
N ARG A 26 -16.94 -5.50 -7.88
CA ARG A 26 -16.51 -4.10 -7.75
C ARG A 26 -15.91 -3.80 -6.39
N ALA A 27 -16.51 -4.29 -5.31
CA ALA A 27 -15.99 -4.08 -3.97
C ALA A 27 -14.59 -4.71 -3.81
N LEU A 28 -14.37 -5.91 -4.34
CA LEU A 28 -13.06 -6.58 -4.34
C LEU A 28 -12.04 -5.82 -5.18
N LEU A 29 -12.38 -5.44 -6.40
CA LEU A 29 -11.49 -4.68 -7.29
C LEU A 29 -11.11 -3.32 -6.69
N VAL A 30 -12.09 -2.56 -6.20
CA VAL A 30 -11.84 -1.25 -5.59
C VAL A 30 -11.04 -1.38 -4.30
N SER A 31 -11.34 -2.37 -3.45
CA SER A 31 -10.58 -2.61 -2.21
C SER A 31 -9.13 -3.01 -2.51
N GLY A 32 -8.93 -3.96 -3.42
CA GLY A 32 -7.60 -4.40 -3.84
C GLY A 32 -6.79 -3.28 -4.49
N LEU A 33 -7.42 -2.53 -5.40
CA LEU A 33 -6.77 -1.41 -6.08
C LEU A 33 -6.41 -0.29 -5.09
N SER A 34 -7.29 0.04 -4.15
CA SER A 34 -7.01 1.08 -3.14
C SER A 34 -5.82 0.70 -2.26
N VAL A 35 -5.73 -0.57 -1.83
CA VAL A 35 -4.58 -1.07 -1.07
C VAL A 35 -3.30 -1.02 -1.90
N LEU A 36 -3.36 -1.41 -3.18
CA LEU A 36 -2.20 -1.38 -4.08
C LEU A 36 -1.71 0.06 -4.30
N THR A 37 -2.62 0.99 -4.55
CA THR A 37 -2.31 2.41 -4.76
C THR A 37 -1.70 3.04 -3.50
N GLU A 38 -2.26 2.79 -2.32
CA GLU A 38 -1.69 3.32 -1.07
C GLU A 38 -0.32 2.70 -0.76
N SER A 39 -0.15 1.40 -1.03
CA SER A 39 1.15 0.72 -0.87
C SER A 39 2.20 1.29 -1.83
N MET A 40 1.82 1.55 -3.08
CA MET A 40 2.70 2.17 -4.08
C MET A 40 3.05 3.62 -3.70
N ARG A 41 2.10 4.39 -3.18
CA ARG A 41 2.34 5.76 -2.70
C ARG A 41 3.30 5.78 -1.52
N ARG A 42 3.15 4.85 -0.58
CA ARG A 42 4.08 4.68 0.55
C ARG A 42 5.47 4.30 0.08
N LEU A 43 5.57 3.35 -0.85
CA LEU A 43 6.86 2.95 -1.41
C LEU A 43 7.56 4.12 -2.12
N GLN A 44 6.83 4.93 -2.90
CA GLN A 44 7.39 6.12 -3.54
C GLN A 44 7.87 7.14 -2.51
N HIS A 45 7.08 7.38 -1.46
CA HIS A 45 7.47 8.26 -0.38
C HIS A 45 8.72 7.77 0.34
N ASP A 46 8.84 6.47 0.61
CA ASP A 46 10.00 5.87 1.25
C ASP A 46 11.26 5.99 0.35
N LEU A 47 11.10 5.88 -0.97
CA LEU A 47 12.19 6.07 -1.93
C LEU A 47 12.63 7.54 -2.04
N GLU A 48 11.70 8.49 -1.97
CA GLU A 48 11.97 9.93 -2.02
C GLU A 48 12.55 10.46 -0.71
N THR A 49 12.10 9.90 0.43
CA THR A 49 12.60 10.25 1.76
C THR A 49 13.83 9.45 2.15
N MET A 50 14.24 8.45 1.34
CA MET A 50 15.49 7.75 1.52
C MET A 50 16.62 8.79 1.51
N PRO A 51 17.29 9.01 2.66
CA PRO A 51 18.32 10.02 2.74
C PRO A 51 19.45 9.58 1.82
N ARG A 52 19.69 10.35 0.75
CA ARG A 52 20.99 10.31 0.10
C ARG A 52 21.97 10.75 1.18
N GLU A 53 22.74 9.80 1.72
CA GLU A 53 23.93 10.11 2.50
C GLU A 53 24.69 11.15 1.70
N ASN A 54 24.60 12.38 2.19
CA ASN A 54 25.29 13.51 1.63
C ASN A 54 26.74 13.23 1.99
N ILE A 55 27.48 12.64 1.04
CA ILE A 55 28.93 12.60 1.10
C ILE A 55 29.39 14.04 0.90
N SER A 56 29.21 14.86 1.94
CA SER A 56 29.95 16.08 2.15
C SER A 56 31.35 15.64 2.53
N GLY A 57 32.13 15.30 1.50
CA GLY A 57 33.57 15.44 1.56
C GLY A 57 33.86 16.93 1.67
N ASP A 58 33.98 17.42 2.89
CA ASP A 58 34.66 18.69 3.17
C ASP A 58 35.21 18.60 4.59
N ASP A 59 36.37 17.97 4.75
CA ASP A 59 37.23 18.25 5.90
C ASP A 59 38.68 17.93 5.56
N SER A 60 39.36 18.94 4.98
CA SER A 60 40.80 19.27 5.09
C SER A 60 41.32 19.93 3.80
N PRO A 61 42.32 20.86 3.83
CA PRO A 61 43.14 21.31 4.97
C PRO A 61 43.14 22.83 5.15
N SER A 62 43.11 23.33 6.38
CA SER A 62 43.53 24.71 6.68
C SER A 62 44.91 24.67 7.34
N VAL A 63 45.93 24.89 6.52
CA VAL A 63 47.29 25.23 6.96
C VAL A 63 47.27 26.73 7.33
N GLY A 64 47.58 27.04 8.58
CA GLY A 64 47.78 28.38 9.11
C GLY A 64 48.59 28.31 10.39
#